data_AF-A0A973JDN8-F1
#
_entry.id   AF-A0A973JDN8-F1
#
_cell.length_a   1.000
_cell.length_b   1.000
_cell.length_c   1.000
_cell.angle_alpha   90.00
_cell.angle_beta   90.00
_cell.angle_gamma   90.00
#
_symmetry.space_group_name_H-M   'P 1'
#
loop_
_entity.id
_entity.type
_entity.pdbx_description
1 polymer ?
#
loop_
_entity_poly.entity_id
_entity_poly.type
_entity_poly.pdbx_seq_one_letter_code
_entity_poly.pdbx_strand_id
1 'polypeptide(L)'
;MEDNPKAGFIPRLLGMVKVQAGFVQEGQEMFAKSIKGLPAPLQNVRSFLAFWNFKDLRVLESFAEGYSKAGLPGRTDDHYKVSSEKRLNERQLRGLFFGRKVTGKELATGKQWWVERSENGYATIREGDKSDTGKSWIEDDMLCDQWDNFYENLKDCWVVYRNSEGAHENNDEYLGVPGYGIYPFSLVE
;
A
#
# COMPACT_ATOMS: atom_id res chain seq x y z
N MET A 1 20.21 -4.19 26.73
CA MET A 1 19.27 -4.28 25.60
C MET A 1 20.10 -4.09 24.34
N GLU A 2 20.53 -5.18 23.73
CA GLU A 2 21.23 -5.11 22.44
C GLU A 2 20.22 -4.81 21.34
N ASP A 3 20.58 -3.80 20.55
CA ASP A 3 19.87 -3.26 19.40
C ASP A 3 19.71 -4.37 18.35
N ASN A 4 18.48 -4.75 18.00
CA ASN A 4 18.22 -5.69 16.91
C ASN A 4 18.08 -4.90 15.59
N PRO A 5 19.10 -4.90 14.72
CA PRO A 5 19.11 -4.12 13.47
C PRO A 5 18.06 -4.58 12.44
N LYS A 6 17.29 -5.65 12.71
CA LYS A 6 16.18 -6.10 11.86
C LYS A 6 14.83 -5.48 12.24
N ALA A 7 14.73 -4.79 13.37
CA ALA A 7 13.50 -4.13 13.83
C ALA A 7 13.48 -2.65 13.41
N GLY A 8 13.61 -2.35 12.12
CA GLY A 8 13.64 -0.97 11.61
C GLY A 8 12.38 -0.13 11.91
N PHE A 9 11.26 -0.77 12.23
CA PHE A 9 9.99 -0.09 12.47
C PHE A 9 9.94 0.72 13.78
N ILE A 10 10.42 0.16 14.89
CA ILE A 10 10.36 0.83 16.21
C ILE A 10 11.23 2.11 16.22
N PRO A 11 12.50 2.08 15.75
CA PRO A 11 13.31 3.29 15.64
C PRO A 11 12.75 4.32 14.67
N ARG A 12 12.05 3.92 13.58
CA ARG A 12 11.35 4.84 12.68
C ARG A 12 10.25 5.60 13.40
N LEU A 13 9.37 4.88 14.10
CA LEU A 13 8.27 5.50 14.83
C LEU A 13 8.80 6.38 15.96
N LEU A 14 9.82 5.93 16.69
CA LEU A 14 10.43 6.68 17.78
C LEU A 14 11.11 7.97 17.29
N GLY A 15 11.85 7.92 16.17
CA GLY A 15 12.43 9.10 15.56
C GLY A 15 11.37 10.16 15.22
N MET A 16 10.27 9.73 14.59
CA MET A 16 9.13 10.59 14.27
C MET A 16 8.51 11.23 15.53
N VAL A 17 8.21 10.42 16.56
CA VAL A 17 7.62 10.91 17.82
C VAL A 17 8.56 11.87 18.55
N LYS A 18 9.87 11.62 18.54
CA LYS A 18 10.87 12.52 19.14
C LYS A 18 10.85 13.89 18.51
N VAL A 19 10.77 13.96 17.18
CA VAL A 19 10.66 15.25 16.48
C VAL A 19 9.37 15.97 16.85
N GLN A 20 8.23 15.26 16.94
CA GLN A 20 6.98 15.86 17.39
C GLN A 20 7.05 16.38 18.84
N ALA A 21 7.81 15.71 19.71
CA ALA A 21 8.03 16.12 21.10
C ALA A 21 9.10 17.24 21.26
N GLY A 22 9.67 17.75 20.16
CA GLY A 22 10.65 18.84 20.17
C GLY A 22 12.12 18.40 20.24
N PHE A 23 12.40 17.09 20.31
CA PHE A 23 13.76 16.54 20.21
C PHE A 23 14.20 16.42 18.75
N VAL A 24 14.21 17.55 18.02
CA VAL A 24 14.30 17.59 16.56
C VAL A 24 15.56 16.89 16.03
N GLN A 25 16.75 17.31 16.48
CA GLN A 25 18.01 16.77 15.96
C GLN A 25 18.13 15.26 16.23
N GLU A 26 17.91 14.83 17.49
CA GLU A 26 17.99 13.42 17.87
C GLU A 26 16.97 12.57 17.10
N GLY A 27 15.74 13.07 16.97
CA GLY A 27 14.67 12.40 16.24
C GLY A 27 14.99 12.25 14.75
N GLN A 28 15.53 13.29 14.11
CA GLN A 28 15.96 13.25 12.70
C GLN A 28 17.12 12.27 12.47
N GLU A 29 18.15 12.30 13.32
CA GLU A 29 19.29 11.39 13.22
C GLU A 29 18.86 9.92 13.39
N MET A 30 18.01 9.66 14.38
CA MET A 30 17.43 8.33 14.61
C MET A 30 16.58 7.88 13.41
N PHE A 31 15.72 8.76 12.91
CA PHE A 31 14.87 8.46 11.77
C PHE A 31 15.69 8.17 10.51
N ALA A 32 16.67 9.02 10.18
CA ALA A 32 17.58 8.83 9.05
C ALA A 32 18.33 7.48 9.13
N LYS A 33 18.83 7.11 10.32
CA LYS A 33 19.46 5.79 10.53
C LYS A 33 18.48 4.64 10.29
N SER A 34 17.23 4.80 10.71
CA SER A 34 16.20 3.75 10.66
C SER A 34 15.60 3.49 9.26
N ILE A 35 15.71 4.48 8.35
CA ILE A 35 15.28 4.35 6.95
C ILE A 35 16.44 4.01 6.01
N LYS A 36 17.69 4.01 6.52
CA LYS A 36 18.87 3.65 5.74
C LYS A 36 18.73 2.23 5.18
N GLY A 37 18.89 2.10 3.87
CA GLY A 37 18.78 0.82 3.16
C GLY A 37 17.35 0.46 2.72
N LEU A 38 16.34 1.28 3.04
CA LEU A 38 15.05 1.15 2.38
C LEU A 38 15.18 1.46 0.89
N PRO A 39 14.44 0.77 0.02
CA PRO A 39 14.30 1.17 -1.37
C PRO A 39 13.84 2.62 -1.51
N ALA A 40 14.38 3.33 -2.51
CA ALA A 40 14.03 4.73 -2.76
C ALA A 40 12.52 5.00 -2.92
N PRO A 41 11.72 4.12 -3.60
CA PRO A 41 10.26 4.30 -3.69
C PRO A 41 9.53 4.32 -2.34
N LEU A 42 10.12 3.76 -1.27
CA LEU A 42 9.55 3.81 0.07
C LEU A 42 9.95 5.06 0.85
N GLN A 43 10.99 5.79 0.45
CA GLN A 43 11.54 6.91 1.24
C GLN A 43 10.78 8.22 0.99
N ASN A 44 9.46 8.20 1.09
CA ASN A 44 8.63 9.41 1.03
C ASN A 44 7.41 9.28 1.96
N VAL A 45 6.81 10.43 2.31
CA VAL A 45 5.67 10.52 3.24
C VAL A 45 4.50 9.64 2.79
N ARG A 46 4.12 9.69 1.50
CA ARG A 46 3.01 8.90 0.94
C ARG A 46 3.21 7.40 1.17
N SER A 47 4.39 6.87 0.85
CA SER A 47 4.69 5.44 0.99
C SER A 47 4.68 5.00 2.45
N PHE A 48 5.17 5.82 3.37
CA PHE A 48 5.09 5.50 4.80
C PHE A 48 3.65 5.49 5.29
N LEU A 49 2.83 6.45 4.86
CA LEU A 49 1.41 6.55 5.19
C LEU A 49 0.57 5.41 4.59
N ALA A 50 0.97 4.86 3.44
CA ALA A 50 0.28 3.73 2.82
C ALA A 50 0.30 2.44 3.66
N PHE A 51 1.25 2.30 4.60
CA PHE A 51 1.27 1.16 5.56
C PHE A 51 0.39 1.39 6.79
N TRP A 52 -0.18 2.60 6.94
CA TRP A 52 -0.99 2.96 8.09
C TRP A 52 -2.48 3.03 7.72
N ASN A 53 -3.26 2.08 8.23
CA ASN A 53 -4.71 2.05 8.03
C ASN A 53 -5.45 2.84 9.13
N PHE A 54 -5.09 4.12 9.33
CA PHE A 54 -5.78 4.98 10.30
C PHE A 54 -7.18 5.36 9.80
N LYS A 55 -8.19 5.21 10.67
CA LYS A 55 -9.57 5.64 10.38
C LYS A 55 -9.82 7.13 10.61
N ASP A 56 -9.04 7.76 11.49
CA ASP A 56 -9.15 9.19 11.81
C ASP A 56 -8.14 9.98 10.96
N LEU A 57 -8.66 10.84 10.08
CA LEU A 57 -7.85 11.67 9.20
C LEU A 57 -6.87 12.57 9.98
N ARG A 58 -7.26 13.06 11.17
CA ARG A 58 -6.39 13.92 11.99
C ARG A 58 -5.18 13.16 12.52
N VAL A 59 -5.33 11.85 12.78
CA VAL A 59 -4.21 10.99 13.17
C VAL A 59 -3.28 10.82 11.97
N LEU A 60 -3.83 10.56 10.79
CA LEU A 60 -3.05 10.42 9.56
C LEU A 60 -2.26 11.70 9.22
N GLU A 61 -2.90 12.87 9.33
CA GLU A 61 -2.29 14.19 9.13
C GLU A 61 -1.16 14.45 10.14
N SER A 62 -1.38 14.14 11.42
CA SER A 62 -0.34 14.25 12.46
C SER A 62 0.88 13.38 12.14
N PHE A 63 0.67 12.14 11.67
CA PHE A 63 1.75 11.27 11.23
C PHE A 63 2.47 11.83 9.99
N ALA A 64 1.73 12.37 9.03
CA ALA A 64 2.29 13.00 7.84
C ALA A 64 3.24 14.15 8.21
N GLU A 65 2.81 15.04 9.11
CA GLU A 65 3.64 16.12 9.64
C GLU A 65 4.85 15.58 10.39
N GLY A 66 4.67 14.57 11.23
CA GLY A 66 5.74 13.95 12.00
C GLY A 66 6.84 13.41 11.08
N TYR A 67 6.46 12.66 10.05
CA TYR A 67 7.42 12.13 9.07
C TYR A 67 8.11 13.23 8.26
N SER A 68 7.36 14.25 7.84
CA SER A 68 7.92 15.41 7.15
C SER A 68 8.96 16.13 8.01
N LYS A 69 8.64 16.42 9.29
CA LYS A 69 9.58 17.05 10.23
C LYS A 69 10.79 16.15 10.53
N ALA A 70 10.63 14.83 10.49
CA ALA A 70 11.71 13.85 10.62
C ALA A 70 12.62 13.77 9.38
N GLY A 71 12.33 14.53 8.32
CA GLY A 71 13.19 14.66 7.14
C GLY A 71 12.77 13.77 5.96
N LEU A 72 11.60 13.15 6.01
CA LEU A 72 11.09 12.37 4.89
C LEU A 72 10.55 13.31 3.78
N PRO A 73 10.98 13.15 2.51
CA PRO A 73 10.51 14.00 1.42
C PRO A 73 9.06 13.68 1.04
N GLY A 74 8.42 14.62 0.36
CA GLY A 74 7.03 14.53 -0.08
C GLY A 74 6.13 15.54 0.61
N ARG A 75 4.91 15.70 0.08
CA ARG A 75 3.92 16.59 0.67
C ARG A 75 3.16 15.85 1.77
N THR A 76 2.72 16.57 2.79
CA THR A 76 1.96 16.00 3.91
C THR A 76 0.51 15.66 3.52
N ASP A 77 -0.02 16.33 2.50
CA ASP A 77 -1.36 16.12 1.95
C ASP A 77 -1.44 15.08 0.82
N ASP A 78 -0.29 14.58 0.35
CA ASP A 78 -0.17 13.57 -0.70
C ASP A 78 -0.18 12.16 -0.11
N HIS A 79 -1.30 11.78 0.51
CA HIS A 79 -1.53 10.44 1.04
C HIS A 79 -2.84 9.86 0.52
N TYR A 80 -2.93 8.53 0.46
CA TYR A 80 -4.14 7.87 -0.02
C TYR A 80 -5.31 8.11 0.94
N LYS A 81 -6.40 8.64 0.41
CA LYS A 81 -7.63 8.91 1.16
C LYS A 81 -8.65 7.80 0.88
N VAL A 82 -8.79 6.88 1.83
CA VAL A 82 -9.82 5.85 1.78
C VAL A 82 -11.11 6.38 2.40
N SER A 83 -12.21 6.33 1.65
CA SER A 83 -13.53 6.75 2.12
C SER A 83 -14.54 5.62 1.97
N SER A 84 -15.31 5.36 3.02
CA SER A 84 -16.35 4.33 3.02
C SER A 84 -17.38 4.52 1.90
N GLU A 85 -17.67 5.76 1.51
CA GLU A 85 -18.59 6.11 0.41
C GLU A 85 -18.06 5.68 -0.97
N LYS A 86 -16.76 5.43 -1.08
CA LYS A 86 -16.08 5.01 -2.32
C LYS A 86 -15.73 3.52 -2.32
N ARG A 87 -16.12 2.77 -1.28
CA ARG A 87 -15.93 1.32 -1.21
C ARG A 87 -16.75 0.65 -2.31
N LEU A 88 -16.12 -0.26 -3.05
CA LEU A 88 -16.81 -1.07 -4.06
C LEU A 88 -17.56 -2.23 -3.39
N ASN A 89 -18.76 -2.50 -3.90
CA ASN A 89 -19.54 -3.69 -3.55
C ASN A 89 -19.27 -4.86 -4.51
N GLU A 90 -19.81 -6.03 -4.21
CA GLU A 90 -19.67 -7.27 -5.00
C GLU A 90 -19.93 -7.05 -6.49
N ARG A 91 -21.03 -6.39 -6.86
CA ARG A 91 -21.36 -6.17 -8.27
C ARG A 91 -20.29 -5.34 -8.98
N GLN A 92 -19.78 -4.30 -8.32
CA GLN A 92 -18.73 -3.45 -8.86
C GLN A 92 -17.39 -4.17 -8.94
N LEU A 93 -17.03 -4.94 -7.90
CA LEU A 93 -15.83 -5.78 -7.88
C LEU A 93 -15.87 -6.79 -9.03
N ARG A 94 -17.02 -7.44 -9.26
CA ARG A 94 -17.16 -8.45 -10.30
C ARG A 94 -16.92 -7.86 -11.68
N GLY A 95 -17.53 -6.71 -11.99
CA GLY A 95 -17.34 -6.02 -13.26
C GLY A 95 -15.96 -5.38 -13.44
N LEU A 96 -15.25 -5.09 -12.33
CA LEU A 96 -13.91 -4.54 -12.36
C LEU A 96 -12.85 -5.62 -12.62
N PHE A 97 -12.97 -6.78 -11.97
CA PHE A 97 -11.90 -7.77 -11.92
C PHE A 97 -12.10 -8.99 -12.81
N PHE A 98 -13.31 -9.54 -12.92
CA PHE A 98 -13.52 -10.84 -13.58
C PHE A 98 -13.69 -10.65 -15.08
N GLY A 99 -12.96 -11.46 -15.86
CA GLY A 99 -12.86 -11.30 -17.32
C GLY A 99 -11.94 -10.13 -17.73
N ARG A 100 -11.15 -9.59 -16.80
CA ARG A 100 -10.39 -8.34 -16.99
C ARG A 100 -8.95 -8.50 -16.51
N LYS A 101 -8.13 -7.54 -16.91
CA LYS A 101 -6.74 -7.39 -16.47
C LYS A 101 -6.58 -6.06 -15.76
N VAL A 102 -5.83 -6.07 -14.66
CA VAL A 102 -5.48 -4.88 -13.87
C VAL A 102 -3.97 -4.76 -13.73
N THR A 103 -3.49 -3.56 -13.44
CA THR A 103 -2.07 -3.27 -13.24
C THR A 103 -1.87 -2.24 -12.14
N GLY A 104 -0.72 -2.31 -11.49
CA GLY A 104 -0.27 -1.32 -10.52
C GLY A 104 1.24 -1.37 -10.36
N LYS A 105 1.75 -0.69 -9.34
CA LYS A 105 3.17 -0.71 -8.98
C LYS A 105 3.34 -1.25 -7.57
N GLU A 106 4.31 -2.13 -7.39
CA GLU A 106 4.68 -2.64 -6.08
C GLU A 106 5.39 -1.51 -5.30
N LEU A 107 4.96 -1.27 -4.06
CA LEU A 107 5.39 -0.08 -3.31
C LEU A 107 6.89 -0.08 -3.01
N ALA A 108 7.49 -1.23 -2.72
CA ALA A 108 8.90 -1.32 -2.32
C ALA A 108 9.85 -1.13 -3.51
N THR A 109 9.55 -1.75 -4.63
CA THR A 109 10.44 -1.84 -5.79
C THR A 109 10.05 -0.87 -6.89
N GLY A 110 8.83 -0.34 -6.86
CA GLY A 110 8.25 0.46 -7.94
C GLY A 110 7.98 -0.35 -9.21
N LYS A 111 8.22 -1.67 -9.21
CA LYS A 111 8.02 -2.52 -10.37
C LYS A 111 6.55 -2.66 -10.69
N GLN A 112 6.24 -2.63 -11.98
CA GLN A 112 4.88 -2.86 -12.44
C GLN A 112 4.50 -4.33 -12.24
N TRP A 113 3.27 -4.55 -11.83
CA TRP A 113 2.65 -5.86 -11.76
C TRP A 113 1.36 -5.88 -12.57
N TRP A 114 0.93 -7.07 -12.96
CA TRP A 114 -0.35 -7.31 -13.62
C TRP A 114 -1.06 -8.49 -12.98
N VAL A 115 -2.38 -8.40 -12.90
CA VAL A 115 -3.22 -9.56 -12.59
C VAL A 115 -4.31 -9.66 -13.64
N GLU A 116 -4.40 -10.82 -14.25
CA GLU A 116 -5.48 -11.18 -15.17
C GLU A 116 -6.35 -12.24 -14.51
N ARG A 117 -7.67 -12.05 -14.57
CA ARG A 117 -8.66 -12.96 -13.97
C ARG A 117 -9.70 -13.35 -15.01
N SER A 118 -9.94 -14.64 -15.16
CA SER A 118 -11.03 -15.15 -15.99
C SER A 118 -12.40 -14.98 -15.30
N GLU A 119 -13.47 -15.12 -16.06
CA GLU A 119 -14.86 -15.02 -15.57
C GLU A 119 -15.23 -16.02 -14.47
N ASN A 120 -14.56 -17.18 -14.48
CA ASN A 120 -14.71 -18.25 -13.48
C ASN A 120 -13.67 -18.17 -12.35
N GLY A 121 -12.88 -17.10 -12.29
CA GLY A 121 -11.98 -16.83 -11.18
C GLY A 121 -10.65 -17.55 -11.21
N TYR A 122 -10.20 -18.12 -12.33
CA TYR A 122 -8.78 -18.45 -12.48
C TYR A 122 -7.99 -17.17 -12.68
N ALA A 123 -6.82 -17.09 -12.04
CA ALA A 123 -6.03 -15.87 -12.03
C ALA A 123 -4.58 -16.15 -12.38
N THR A 124 -3.92 -15.17 -12.99
CA THR A 124 -2.46 -15.16 -13.20
C THR A 124 -1.92 -13.81 -12.77
N ILE A 125 -0.94 -13.83 -11.87
CA ILE A 125 -0.20 -12.66 -11.44
C ILE A 125 1.17 -12.64 -12.11
N ARG A 126 1.63 -11.45 -12.51
CA ARG A 126 2.97 -11.20 -13.03
C ARG A 126 3.58 -10.02 -12.30
N GLU A 127 4.75 -10.20 -11.70
CA GLU A 127 5.48 -9.17 -10.96
C GLU A 127 6.94 -9.16 -11.43
N GLY A 128 7.28 -8.20 -12.29
CA GLY A 128 8.55 -8.21 -13.01
C GLY A 128 8.75 -9.52 -13.80
N ASP A 129 9.83 -10.25 -13.51
CA ASP A 129 10.18 -11.51 -14.18
C ASP A 129 9.52 -12.75 -13.55
N LYS A 130 8.74 -12.57 -12.47
CA LYS A 130 8.07 -13.67 -11.78
C LYS A 130 6.60 -13.72 -12.22
N SER A 131 6.06 -14.94 -12.26
CA SER A 131 4.64 -15.16 -12.49
C SER A 131 4.13 -16.31 -11.64
N ASP A 132 2.85 -16.25 -11.29
CA ASP A 132 2.16 -17.33 -10.59
C ASP A 132 0.71 -17.46 -11.06
N THR A 133 0.12 -18.62 -10.80
CA THR A 133 -1.30 -18.90 -11.04
C THR A 133 -2.05 -19.03 -9.73
N GLY A 134 -3.38 -18.96 -9.80
CA GLY A 134 -4.20 -19.10 -8.62
C GLY A 134 -5.68 -18.94 -8.91
N LYS A 135 -6.42 -18.62 -7.85
CA LYS A 135 -7.86 -18.35 -7.91
C LYS A 135 -8.21 -17.03 -7.24
N SER A 136 -9.23 -16.39 -7.78
CA SER A 136 -9.84 -15.19 -7.24
C SER A 136 -11.35 -15.38 -7.09
N TRP A 137 -11.91 -14.86 -6.01
CA TRP A 137 -13.35 -14.84 -5.77
C TRP A 137 -13.72 -13.57 -5.00
N ILE A 138 -15.03 -13.32 -4.87
CA ILE A 138 -15.55 -12.25 -4.02
C ILE A 138 -16.17 -12.89 -2.78
N GLU A 139 -15.83 -12.35 -1.61
CA GLU A 139 -16.33 -12.78 -0.30
C GLU A 139 -16.57 -11.51 0.52
N ASP A 140 -17.80 -11.29 1.02
CA ASP A 140 -18.16 -10.15 1.88
C ASP A 140 -17.72 -8.76 1.36
N ASP A 141 -17.99 -8.48 0.08
CA ASP A 141 -17.56 -7.25 -0.62
C ASP A 141 -16.03 -7.03 -0.57
N MET A 142 -15.26 -8.11 -0.61
CA MET A 142 -13.80 -8.11 -0.75
C MET A 142 -13.39 -8.97 -1.94
N LEU A 143 -12.35 -8.54 -2.65
CA LEU A 143 -11.67 -9.39 -3.62
C LEU A 143 -10.69 -10.28 -2.86
N CYS A 144 -10.87 -11.59 -2.92
CA CYS A 144 -9.94 -12.55 -2.34
C CYS A 144 -9.15 -13.24 -3.44
N ASP A 145 -7.86 -13.43 -3.21
CA ASP A 145 -6.94 -14.17 -4.06
C ASP A 145 -6.27 -15.29 -3.24
N GLN A 146 -5.96 -16.39 -3.91
CA GLN A 146 -5.11 -17.45 -3.39
C GLN A 146 -4.22 -17.95 -4.52
N TRP A 147 -2.91 -17.82 -4.33
CA TRP A 147 -1.89 -18.10 -5.35
C TRP A 147 -1.21 -19.44 -5.07
N ASP A 148 -0.84 -20.18 -6.11
CA ASP A 148 -0.33 -21.54 -5.97
C ASP A 148 1.07 -21.58 -5.31
N ASN A 149 1.91 -20.59 -5.58
CA ASN A 149 3.30 -20.51 -5.11
C ASN A 149 3.62 -19.22 -4.34
N PHE A 150 2.94 -18.12 -4.64
CA PHE A 150 3.10 -16.85 -3.94
C PHE A 150 2.36 -16.87 -2.59
N TYR A 151 2.89 -16.08 -1.65
CA TYR A 151 2.28 -15.85 -0.33
C TYR A 151 1.89 -17.13 0.43
N GLU A 152 2.66 -18.20 0.26
CA GLU A 152 2.46 -19.48 0.95
C GLU A 152 1.06 -20.09 0.74
N ASN A 153 0.42 -19.80 -0.40
CA ASN A 153 -0.94 -20.26 -0.72
C ASN A 153 -1.98 -19.81 0.32
N LEU A 154 -1.72 -18.68 1.00
CA LEU A 154 -2.65 -18.09 1.93
C LEU A 154 -3.72 -17.29 1.18
N LYS A 155 -4.94 -17.30 1.74
CA LYS A 155 -6.02 -16.41 1.30
C LYS A 155 -5.66 -14.97 1.65
N ASP A 156 -5.62 -14.10 0.64
CA ASP A 156 -5.42 -12.66 0.80
C ASP A 156 -6.64 -11.91 0.27
N CYS A 157 -7.29 -11.10 1.13
CA CYS A 157 -8.55 -10.43 0.80
C CYS A 157 -8.42 -8.91 0.92
N TRP A 158 -8.88 -8.22 -0.12
CA TRP A 158 -8.70 -6.80 -0.34
C TRP A 158 -10.05 -6.10 -0.32
N VAL A 159 -10.17 -5.07 0.51
CA VAL A 159 -11.25 -4.09 0.35
C VAL A 159 -10.82 -3.11 -0.74
N VAL A 160 -11.68 -2.83 -1.71
CA VAL A 160 -11.35 -1.96 -2.84
C VAL A 160 -12.15 -0.68 -2.79
N TYR A 161 -11.46 0.43 -3.03
CA TYR A 161 -12.05 1.76 -3.09
C TYR A 161 -11.76 2.39 -4.45
N ARG A 162 -12.68 3.23 -4.94
CA ARG A 162 -12.36 4.16 -6.02
C ARG A 162 -11.50 5.30 -5.48
N ASN A 163 -10.38 5.57 -6.12
CA ASN A 163 -9.54 6.72 -5.81
C ASN A 163 -10.13 7.96 -6.49
N SER A 164 -10.57 8.95 -5.71
CA SER A 164 -11.15 10.18 -6.29
C SER A 164 -10.09 11.14 -6.83
N GLU A 165 -8.84 10.96 -6.39
CA GLU A 165 -7.68 11.75 -6.83
C GLU A 165 -6.81 10.96 -7.83
N GLY A 166 -7.21 9.74 -8.16
CA GLY A 166 -6.48 8.84 -9.03
C GLY A 166 -6.75 9.07 -10.51
N ALA A 167 -5.81 8.66 -11.34
CA ALA A 167 -5.88 8.75 -12.79
C ALA A 167 -5.33 7.48 -13.45
N HIS A 168 -5.88 7.13 -14.62
CA HIS A 168 -5.50 5.93 -15.35
C HIS A 168 -4.02 5.94 -15.73
N GLU A 169 -3.52 7.09 -16.16
CA GLU A 169 -2.13 7.31 -16.59
C GLU A 169 -1.13 7.05 -15.46
N ASN A 170 -1.57 7.20 -14.21
CA ASN A 170 -0.76 6.97 -13.02
C ASN A 170 -0.88 5.53 -12.48
N ASN A 171 -1.80 4.74 -13.02
CA ASN A 171 -2.21 3.42 -12.52
C ASN A 171 -2.72 3.44 -11.07
N ASP A 172 -3.51 4.46 -10.72
CA ASP A 172 -4.01 4.67 -9.35
C ASP A 172 -5.49 5.05 -9.26
N GLU A 173 -6.30 4.69 -10.26
CA GLU A 173 -7.77 4.92 -10.26
C GLU A 173 -8.51 4.21 -9.10
N TYR A 174 -7.94 3.13 -8.60
CA TYR A 174 -8.48 2.33 -7.51
C TYR A 174 -7.41 2.07 -6.44
N LEU A 175 -7.88 1.83 -5.22
CA LEU A 175 -7.04 1.51 -4.06
C LEU A 175 -7.48 0.15 -3.52
N GLY A 176 -6.58 -0.83 -3.57
CA GLY A 176 -6.70 -2.10 -2.86
C GLY A 176 -6.15 -1.97 -1.46
N VAL A 177 -6.92 -2.36 -0.45
CA VAL A 177 -6.52 -2.23 0.95
C VAL A 177 -6.57 -3.60 1.63
N PRO A 178 -5.53 -4.43 1.42
CA PRO A 178 -5.29 -5.58 2.28
C PRO A 178 -4.89 -5.14 3.69
N GLY A 179 -4.84 -6.08 4.63
CA GLY A 179 -4.49 -5.81 6.03
C GLY A 179 -3.09 -5.23 6.27
N TYR A 180 -2.24 -5.14 5.24
CA TYR A 180 -0.84 -4.75 5.31
C TYR A 180 -0.47 -3.49 4.52
N GLY A 181 -1.43 -2.80 3.90
CA GLY A 181 -1.20 -1.49 3.28
C GLY A 181 -2.21 -1.10 2.21
N ILE A 182 -1.93 -0.01 1.50
CA ILE A 182 -2.75 0.52 0.40
C ILE A 182 -2.00 0.41 -0.92
N TYR A 183 -2.59 -0.30 -1.87
CA TYR A 183 -2.02 -0.61 -3.18
C TYR A 183 -2.83 0.06 -4.29
N PRO A 184 -2.31 1.13 -4.92
CA PRO A 184 -2.96 1.74 -6.09
C PRO A 184 -2.92 0.81 -7.30
N PHE A 185 -3.99 0.82 -8.09
CA PHE A 185 -4.04 0.09 -9.36
C PHE A 185 -5.06 0.70 -10.33
N SER A 186 -4.99 0.26 -11.58
CA SER A 186 -5.91 0.60 -12.66
C SER A 186 -6.26 -0.63 -13.50
N LEU A 187 -7.29 -0.50 -14.34
CA LEU A 187 -7.55 -1.47 -15.40
C LEU A 187 -6.44 -1.40 -16.46
N VAL A 188 -6.23 -2.49 -17.18
CA VAL A 188 -5.51 -2.46 -18.45
C VAL A 188 -6.57 -2.37 -19.55
N GLU A 189 -6.45 -1.37 -20.43
CA GLU A 189 -7.30 -1.24 -21.62
C GLU A 189 -7.05 -2.34 -22.66
#